data_AF-A0A819PXV9-F1
#
_entry.id   AF-A0A819PXV9-F1
#
_cell.length_a   1.000
_cell.length_b   1.000
_cell.length_c   1.000
_cell.angle_alpha   90.00
_cell.angle_beta   90.00
_cell.angle_gamma   90.00
#
_symmetry.space_group_name_H-M   'P 1'
#
loop_
_entity.id
_entity.type
_entity.pdbx_description
1 polymer ?
#
loop_
_entity_poly.entity_id
_entity_poly.type
_entity_poly.pdbx_seq_one_letter_code
_entity_poly.pdbx_strand_id
1 'polypeptide(L)'
;MCGYVGKILGYQKTNDIVRRWSKSRDPNQIDPIIYSSEPTITLKKWTDAYHFAKSSKLVLQIPSSRKGAIGYYIPAGEAQHITQHDIQKYKKKTWNSFDQFKILQFGNWKVTLSNDGTEWKSGTCNCPNFFKEFICKHVIGMAIKIEVL
;
A
#
# COMPACT_ATOMS: atom_id res chain seq x y z
N MET A 1 -1.22 -54.75 -21.71
CA MET A 1 -1.89 -53.43 -21.67
C MET A 1 -1.93 -52.97 -20.22
N CYS A 2 -1.06 -52.04 -19.82
CA CYS A 2 -1.04 -51.51 -18.45
C CYS A 2 -1.75 -50.15 -18.44
N GLY A 3 -2.92 -50.09 -17.81
CA GLY A 3 -3.77 -48.90 -17.75
C GLY A 3 -3.27 -47.92 -16.69
N TYR A 4 -3.03 -46.67 -17.11
CA TYR A 4 -2.78 -45.53 -16.23
C TYR A 4 -4.06 -45.18 -15.45
N VAL A 5 -4.13 -45.56 -14.17
CA VAL A 5 -5.15 -45.08 -13.21
C VAL A 5 -4.45 -44.19 -12.19
N GLY A 6 -4.22 -42.92 -12.55
CA GLY A 6 -3.42 -42.03 -11.71
C GLY A 6 -3.73 -40.52 -11.79
N LYS A 7 -4.85 -40.10 -12.40
CA LYS A 7 -5.15 -38.65 -12.57
C LYS A 7 -6.55 -38.18 -12.20
N ILE A 8 -7.47 -39.05 -11.77
CA ILE A 8 -8.89 -38.66 -11.57
C ILE A 8 -9.18 -38.17 -10.14
N LEU A 9 -8.49 -38.69 -9.12
CA LEU A 9 -8.78 -38.37 -7.71
C LEU A 9 -8.35 -36.95 -7.27
N GLY A 10 -7.38 -36.34 -7.94
CA GLY A 10 -6.93 -34.97 -7.63
C GLY A 10 -7.91 -33.88 -8.09
N TYR A 11 -8.67 -34.14 -9.16
CA TYR A 11 -9.51 -33.14 -9.83
C TYR A 11 -10.88 -32.94 -9.15
N GLN A 12 -11.45 -33.99 -8.55
CA GLN A 12 -12.70 -33.88 -7.78
C GLN A 12 -12.51 -33.05 -6.50
N LYS A 13 -11.35 -33.19 -5.84
CA LYS A 13 -11.05 -32.53 -4.57
C LYS A 13 -10.90 -31.00 -4.70
N THR A 14 -10.33 -30.52 -5.80
CA THR A 14 -10.21 -29.08 -6.10
C THR A 14 -11.54 -28.43 -6.45
N ASN A 15 -12.40 -29.11 -7.21
CA ASN A 15 -13.73 -28.60 -7.55
C ASN A 15 -14.63 -28.46 -6.32
N ASP A 16 -14.50 -29.35 -5.34
CA ASP A 16 -15.24 -29.24 -4.08
C ASP A 16 -14.78 -28.06 -3.22
N ILE A 17 -13.48 -27.77 -3.19
CA ILE A 17 -12.94 -26.60 -2.48
C ILE A 17 -13.46 -25.32 -3.11
N VAL A 18 -13.33 -25.18 -4.44
CA VAL A 18 -13.80 -24.01 -5.18
C VAL A 18 -15.30 -23.83 -5.04
N ARG A 19 -16.08 -24.92 -5.11
CA ARG A 19 -17.54 -24.85 -4.95
C ARG A 19 -17.96 -24.41 -3.55
N ARG A 20 -17.30 -24.90 -2.48
CA ARG A 20 -17.57 -24.44 -1.11
C ARG A 20 -17.23 -22.97 -0.95
N TRP A 21 -16.08 -22.57 -1.48
CA TRP A 21 -15.61 -21.19 -1.53
C TRP A 21 -16.57 -20.23 -2.22
N SER A 22 -17.17 -20.63 -3.35
CA SER A 22 -18.16 -19.82 -4.04
C SER A 22 -19.46 -19.71 -3.26
N LYS A 23 -19.93 -20.83 -2.66
CA LYS A 23 -21.19 -20.84 -1.90
C LYS A 23 -21.12 -20.01 -0.63
N SER A 24 -20.06 -20.15 0.17
CA SER A 24 -19.88 -19.42 1.44
C SER A 24 -19.74 -17.90 1.27
N ARG A 25 -19.59 -17.42 0.02
CA ARG A 25 -19.37 -16.01 -0.31
C ARG A 25 -20.51 -15.42 -1.14
N ASP A 26 -21.57 -16.19 -1.38
CA ASP A 26 -22.74 -15.72 -2.08
C ASP A 26 -23.49 -14.72 -1.17
N PRO A 27 -23.64 -13.45 -1.59
CA PRO A 27 -24.28 -12.40 -0.78
C PRO A 27 -25.75 -12.67 -0.46
N ASN A 28 -26.38 -13.63 -1.13
CA ASN A 28 -27.78 -14.03 -0.87
C ASN A 28 -27.94 -15.13 0.19
N GLN A 29 -26.84 -15.60 0.80
CA GLN A 29 -26.92 -16.52 1.94
C GLN A 29 -27.25 -15.79 3.25
N ILE A 30 -27.69 -16.55 4.25
CA ILE A 30 -28.04 -16.04 5.57
C ILE A 30 -26.80 -15.45 6.28
N ASP A 31 -25.63 -16.09 6.12
CA ASP A 31 -24.35 -15.68 6.73
C ASP A 31 -23.20 -15.70 5.70
N PRO A 32 -23.12 -14.72 4.78
CA PRO A 32 -22.06 -14.66 3.79
C PRO A 32 -20.72 -14.27 4.46
N ILE A 33 -19.63 -14.89 4.03
CA ILE A 33 -18.28 -14.42 4.37
C ILE A 33 -18.03 -13.10 3.64
N ILE A 34 -18.06 -11.99 4.37
CA ILE A 34 -17.80 -10.64 3.83
C ILE A 34 -16.31 -10.34 3.89
N TYR A 35 -15.76 -9.82 2.79
CA TYR A 35 -14.39 -9.29 2.78
C TYR A 35 -14.38 -7.86 3.29
N SER A 36 -13.39 -7.53 4.12
CA SER A 36 -13.11 -6.12 4.42
C SER A 36 -12.66 -5.41 3.15
N SER A 37 -13.43 -4.43 2.70
CA SER A 37 -13.08 -3.55 1.58
C SER A 37 -12.12 -2.44 2.01
N GLU A 38 -12.00 -2.18 3.31
CA GLU A 38 -11.10 -1.20 3.89
C GLU A 38 -9.99 -1.87 4.71
N PRO A 39 -8.77 -1.31 4.70
CA PRO A 39 -7.71 -1.79 5.56
C PRO A 39 -7.99 -1.41 7.02
N THR A 40 -7.86 -2.36 7.93
CA THR A 40 -7.98 -2.10 9.37
C THR A 40 -6.78 -1.30 9.87
N ILE A 41 -7.03 -0.17 10.54
CA ILE A 41 -5.99 0.67 11.14
C ILE A 41 -5.89 0.37 12.63
N THR A 42 -4.84 -0.34 13.03
CA THR A 42 -4.60 -0.66 14.44
C THR A 42 -4.21 0.58 15.24
N LEU A 43 -4.47 0.56 16.56
CA LEU A 43 -4.04 1.63 17.47
C LEU A 43 -2.52 1.89 17.36
N LYS A 44 -1.71 0.84 17.29
CA LYS A 44 -0.27 0.96 17.09
C LYS A 44 0.07 1.77 15.83
N LYS A 45 -0.64 1.54 14.72
CA LYS A 45 -0.42 2.25 13.46
C LYS A 45 -0.81 3.72 13.57
N TRP A 46 -1.89 4.05 14.30
CA TRP A 46 -2.26 5.41 14.65
C TRP A 46 -1.17 6.11 15.47
N THR A 47 -0.65 5.44 16.51
CA THR A 47 0.46 5.97 17.33
C THR A 47 1.70 6.24 16.49
N ASP A 48 2.12 5.27 15.67
CA ASP A 48 3.28 5.42 14.78
C ASP A 48 3.09 6.57 13.77
N ALA A 49 1.87 6.75 13.26
CA ALA A 49 1.52 7.83 12.34
C ALA A 49 1.55 9.21 13.01
N TYR A 50 1.05 9.31 14.23
CA TYR A 50 1.05 10.55 15.01
C TYR A 50 2.48 11.00 15.35
N HIS A 51 3.34 10.07 15.79
CA HIS A 51 4.77 10.37 16.00
C HIS A 51 5.46 10.81 14.72
N PHE A 52 5.13 10.18 13.59
CA PHE A 52 5.63 10.62 12.29
C PHE A 52 5.15 12.03 11.94
N ALA A 53 3.85 12.34 12.11
CA ALA A 53 3.28 13.65 11.80
C ALA A 53 3.98 14.77 12.61
N LYS A 54 4.27 14.49 13.88
CA LYS A 54 5.01 15.39 14.78
C LYS A 54 6.53 15.45 14.55
N SER A 55 7.08 14.57 13.72
CA SER A 55 8.52 14.58 13.45
C SER A 55 8.93 15.85 12.66
N SER A 56 10.17 16.28 12.87
CA SER A 56 10.79 17.42 12.17
C SER A 56 11.14 17.13 10.70
N LYS A 57 10.73 15.97 10.16
CA LYS A 57 10.99 15.63 8.76
C LYS A 57 10.29 16.61 7.83
N LEU A 58 11.06 17.24 6.95
CA LEU A 58 10.55 18.11 5.90
C LEU A 58 9.96 17.26 4.78
N VAL A 59 8.75 17.63 4.37
CA VAL A 59 8.00 16.97 3.31
C VAL A 59 7.96 17.92 2.11
N LEU A 60 8.30 17.41 0.93
CA LEU A 60 8.16 18.16 -0.31
C LEU A 60 6.85 17.79 -1.00
N GLN A 61 5.97 18.78 -1.16
CA GLN A 61 4.72 18.66 -1.91
C GLN A 61 4.99 18.92 -3.40
N ILE A 62 4.58 17.98 -4.25
CA ILE A 62 4.70 18.08 -5.70
C ILE A 62 3.38 17.62 -6.32
N PRO A 63 2.80 18.38 -7.26
CA PRO A 63 1.61 17.96 -7.99
C PRO A 63 1.77 16.55 -8.55
N SER A 64 0.78 15.70 -8.30
CA SER A 64 0.78 14.37 -8.90
C SER A 64 0.42 14.46 -10.37
N SER A 65 0.88 13.50 -11.17
CA SER A 65 0.41 13.34 -12.55
C SER A 65 -1.06 12.92 -12.62
N ARG A 66 -1.59 12.36 -11.53
CA ARG A 66 -3.00 12.00 -11.39
C ARG A 66 -3.81 13.26 -11.07
N LYS A 67 -4.81 13.58 -11.92
CA LYS A 67 -5.75 14.67 -11.67
C LYS A 67 -6.45 14.47 -10.32
N GLY A 68 -6.56 15.53 -9.52
CA GLY A 68 -7.19 15.49 -8.21
C GLY A 68 -6.37 14.80 -7.13
N ALA A 69 -5.05 14.63 -7.32
CA ALA A 69 -4.17 14.08 -6.29
C ALA A 69 -2.90 14.91 -6.11
N ILE A 70 -2.38 14.90 -4.88
CA ILE A 70 -1.11 15.55 -4.51
C ILE A 70 -0.10 14.48 -4.09
N GLY A 71 1.13 14.62 -4.59
CA GLY A 71 2.26 13.80 -4.17
C GLY A 71 3.06 14.48 -3.06
N TYR A 72 3.38 13.73 -2.02
CA TYR A 72 4.23 14.15 -0.91
C TYR A 72 5.46 13.25 -0.85
N TYR A 73 6.64 13.85 -0.87
CA TYR A 73 7.91 13.14 -0.79
C TYR A 73 8.53 13.34 0.59
N ILE A 74 8.87 12.23 1.23
CA ILE A 74 9.32 12.15 2.61
C ILE A 74 10.67 11.43 2.62
N PRO A 75 11.68 11.93 3.35
CA PRO A 75 12.96 11.22 3.49
C PRO A 75 12.78 9.90 4.25
N ALA A 76 13.44 8.84 3.79
CA ALA A 76 13.45 7.55 4.49
C ALA A 76 14.49 7.52 5.63
N GLY A 77 14.34 6.57 6.55
CA GLY A 77 15.26 6.38 7.69
C GLY A 77 15.34 7.60 8.60
N GLU A 78 16.55 7.98 9.01
CA GLU A 78 16.82 9.11 9.92
C GLU A 78 16.97 10.46 9.21
N ALA A 79 17.04 10.48 7.88
CA ALA A 79 17.19 11.72 7.13
C ALA A 79 16.02 12.70 7.40
N GLN A 80 16.33 13.97 7.61
CA GLN A 80 15.33 15.01 7.92
C GLN A 80 14.86 15.77 6.68
N HIS A 81 15.66 15.76 5.61
CA HIS A 81 15.41 16.55 4.41
C HIS A 81 15.49 15.66 3.17
N ILE A 82 14.74 16.03 2.16
CA ILE A 82 14.81 15.47 0.82
C ILE A 82 14.95 16.63 -0.17
N THR A 83 15.83 16.48 -1.16
CA THR A 83 16.06 17.52 -2.16
C THR A 83 15.26 17.26 -3.43
N GLN A 84 15.09 18.30 -4.26
CA GLN A 84 14.51 18.13 -5.58
C GLN A 84 15.34 17.18 -6.45
N HIS A 85 16.67 17.17 -6.28
CA HIS A 85 17.57 16.25 -6.98
C HIS A 85 17.24 14.78 -6.65
N ASP A 86 17.01 14.45 -5.37
CA ASP A 86 16.65 13.10 -4.93
C ASP A 86 15.33 12.63 -5.55
N ILE A 87 14.37 13.54 -5.66
CA ILE A 87 13.07 13.28 -6.28
C ILE A 87 13.23 13.04 -7.79
N GLN A 88 14.06 13.82 -8.47
CA GLN A 88 14.33 13.60 -9.89
C GLN A 88 15.03 12.25 -10.13
N LYS A 89 15.98 11.89 -9.25
CA LYS A 89 16.65 10.58 -9.30
C LYS A 89 15.65 9.44 -9.13
N TYR A 90 14.72 9.55 -8.18
CA TYR A 90 13.63 8.60 -7.99
C TYR A 90 12.70 8.51 -9.22
N LYS A 91 12.32 9.64 -9.82
CA LYS A 91 11.43 9.70 -10.98
C LYS A 91 12.04 9.09 -12.25
N LYS A 92 13.35 9.22 -12.45
CA LYS A 92 14.04 8.66 -13.63
C LYS A 92 13.90 7.14 -13.74
N LYS A 93 13.70 6.42 -12.62
CA LYS A 93 13.50 4.96 -12.57
C LYS A 93 14.54 4.15 -13.35
N THR A 94 15.74 4.68 -13.56
CA THR A 94 16.86 3.98 -14.21
C THR A 94 17.82 3.44 -13.16
N TRP A 95 18.19 2.17 -13.30
CA TRP A 95 19.15 1.48 -12.43
C TRP A 95 19.80 0.35 -13.21
N ASN A 96 21.06 0.07 -12.91
CA ASN A 96 21.84 -0.98 -13.58
C ASN A 96 22.08 -2.19 -12.66
N SER A 97 21.67 -2.12 -11.39
CA SER A 97 21.74 -3.23 -10.45
C SER A 97 20.58 -3.20 -9.45
N PHE A 98 20.33 -4.35 -8.83
CA PHE A 98 19.31 -4.47 -7.78
C PHE A 98 19.65 -3.63 -6.55
N ASP A 99 20.94 -3.47 -6.21
CA ASP A 99 21.36 -2.61 -5.10
C ASP A 99 21.07 -1.14 -5.38
N GLN A 100 21.33 -0.69 -6.61
CA GLN A 100 20.94 0.66 -7.04
C GLN A 100 19.42 0.85 -6.99
N PHE A 101 18.66 -0.14 -7.46
CA PHE A 101 17.20 -0.12 -7.36
C PHE A 101 16.74 0.03 -5.91
N LYS A 102 17.26 -0.76 -4.96
CA LYS A 102 16.89 -0.67 -3.54
C LYS A 102 17.12 0.73 -2.98
N ILE A 103 18.31 1.29 -3.23
CA ILE A 103 18.67 2.63 -2.75
C ILE A 103 17.71 3.68 -3.32
N LEU A 104 17.40 3.62 -4.61
CA LEU A 104 16.51 4.58 -5.25
C LEU A 104 15.06 4.42 -4.80
N GLN A 105 14.55 3.19 -4.76
CA GLN A 105 13.15 2.89 -4.48
C GLN A 105 12.80 3.11 -3.01
N PHE A 106 13.73 2.82 -2.09
CA PHE A 106 13.50 2.87 -0.64
C PHE A 106 14.25 4.02 0.06
N GLY A 107 14.99 4.86 -0.67
CA GLY A 107 15.61 6.06 -0.12
C GLY A 107 14.63 7.18 0.21
N ASN A 108 13.44 7.15 -0.41
CA ASN A 108 12.39 8.15 -0.24
C ASN A 108 11.01 7.48 -0.17
N TRP A 109 10.11 8.01 0.65
CA TRP A 109 8.71 7.65 0.62
C TRP A 109 7.91 8.66 -0.18
N LYS A 110 7.24 8.19 -1.23
CA LYS A 110 6.23 8.95 -1.96
C LYS A 110 4.86 8.54 -1.44
N VAL A 111 4.15 9.46 -0.81
CA VAL A 111 2.73 9.35 -0.48
C VAL A 111 1.94 10.11 -1.55
N THR A 112 0.82 9.56 -2.02
CA THR A 112 -0.11 10.27 -2.92
C THR A 112 -1.48 10.25 -2.28
N LEU A 113 -2.04 11.43 -2.00
CA LEU A 113 -3.38 11.58 -1.41
C LEU A 113 -4.33 12.23 -2.42
N SER A 114 -5.63 12.00 -2.24
CA SER A 114 -6.67 12.76 -2.94
C SER A 114 -6.60 14.23 -2.50
N ASN A 115 -7.02 15.13 -3.38
CA ASN A 115 -7.24 16.54 -3.04
C ASN A 115 -8.50 16.71 -2.18
N ASP A 116 -9.41 15.72 -2.23
CA ASP A 116 -10.51 15.62 -1.29
C ASP A 116 -9.99 15.01 0.01
N GLY A 117 -10.04 15.81 1.08
CA GLY A 117 -9.59 15.40 2.40
C GLY A 117 -10.35 14.19 2.96
N THR A 118 -11.62 13.99 2.57
CA THR A 118 -12.45 12.88 3.04
C THR A 118 -11.97 11.53 2.52
N GLU A 119 -11.26 11.51 1.39
CA GLU A 119 -10.78 10.31 0.73
C GLU A 119 -9.34 9.92 1.12
N TRP A 120 -8.78 10.50 2.19
CA TRP A 120 -7.37 10.29 2.56
C TRP A 120 -6.99 8.81 2.72
N LYS A 121 -7.94 7.96 3.13
CA LYS A 121 -7.75 6.49 3.26
C LYS A 121 -7.42 5.80 1.94
N SER A 122 -7.87 6.36 0.81
CA SER A 122 -7.54 5.89 -0.55
C SER A 122 -6.11 6.25 -0.97
N GLY A 123 -5.38 6.97 -0.11
CA GLY A 123 -4.01 7.38 -0.32
C GLY A 123 -3.08 6.18 -0.55
N THR A 124 -2.05 6.40 -1.36
CA THR A 124 -1.07 5.35 -1.71
C THR A 124 0.33 5.71 -1.22
N CYS A 125 1.15 4.70 -0.93
CA CYS A 125 2.55 4.90 -0.55
C CYS A 125 3.44 3.82 -1.17
N ASN A 126 4.70 4.16 -1.48
CA ASN A 126 5.69 3.21 -2.01
C ASN A 126 6.46 2.44 -0.92
N CYS A 127 6.10 2.58 0.36
CA CYS A 127 6.81 1.90 1.44
C CYS A 127 6.38 0.42 1.58
N PRO A 128 7.25 -0.48 2.07
CA PRO A 128 6.94 -1.91 2.20
C PRO A 128 5.67 -2.22 3.02
N ASN A 129 5.40 -1.46 4.09
CA ASN A 129 4.20 -1.68 4.92
C ASN A 129 2.92 -1.42 4.13
N PHE A 130 2.93 -0.45 3.21
CA PHE A 130 1.77 -0.19 2.35
C PHE A 130 1.55 -1.33 1.37
N PHE A 131 2.61 -1.91 0.78
CA PHE A 131 2.45 -3.03 -0.15
C PHE A 131 1.88 -4.29 0.50
N LYS A 132 2.02 -4.45 1.81
CA LYS A 132 1.48 -5.59 2.57
C LYS A 132 0.05 -5.36 3.06
N GLU A 133 -0.22 -4.16 3.57
CA GLU A 133 -1.44 -3.89 4.34
C GLU A 133 -2.36 -2.87 3.66
N PHE A 134 -1.96 -2.32 2.52
CA PHE A 134 -2.66 -1.25 1.79
C PHE A 134 -2.92 0.02 2.62
N ILE A 135 -2.28 0.14 3.79
CA ILE A 135 -2.27 1.33 4.63
C ILE A 135 -0.98 1.37 5.46
N CYS A 136 -0.41 2.56 5.65
CA CYS A 136 0.82 2.73 6.42
C CYS A 136 0.81 4.03 7.23
N LYS A 137 1.75 4.13 8.17
CA LYS A 137 1.92 5.33 9.01
C LYS A 137 2.16 6.61 8.20
N HIS A 138 2.76 6.50 7.01
CA HIS A 138 3.02 7.67 6.15
C HIS A 138 1.73 8.22 5.54
N VAL A 139 0.80 7.37 5.09
CA VAL A 139 -0.50 7.83 4.56
C VAL A 139 -1.29 8.53 5.67
N ILE A 140 -1.45 7.85 6.81
CA ILE A 140 -2.20 8.37 7.97
C ILE A 140 -1.55 9.65 8.49
N GLY A 141 -0.25 9.64 8.75
CA GLY A 141 0.41 10.77 9.36
C GLY A 141 0.58 11.95 8.41
N MET A 142 0.60 11.73 7.09
CA MET A 142 0.44 12.84 6.14
C MET A 142 -0.95 13.45 6.21
N ALA A 143 -2.02 12.65 6.31
CA ALA A 143 -3.37 13.15 6.49
C ALA A 143 -3.51 13.98 7.78
N ILE A 144 -2.89 13.54 8.88
CA ILE A 144 -2.80 14.34 10.13
C ILE A 144 -2.05 15.65 9.88
N LYS A 145 -0.89 15.59 9.22
CA LYS A 145 0.01 16.75 9.02
C LYS A 145 -0.58 17.82 8.11
N ILE A 146 -1.51 17.47 7.22
CA ILE A 146 -2.24 18.41 6.35
C ILE A 146 -3.65 18.73 6.88
N GLU A 147 -3.99 18.29 8.09
CA GLU A 147 -5.23 18.62 8.79
C GLU A 147 -6.52 18.23 8.03
N VAL A 148 -6.51 17.07 7.38
CA VAL A 148 -7.71 16.50 6.71
C VAL A 148 -8.36 15.35 7.50
N LEU A 149 -7.92 15.17 8.75
CA LEU A 149 -8.34 14.13 9.67
C LEU A 149 -9.07 14.72 10.88
#